data_AF-A0ABD0AAL4-F1
#
_entry.id   AF-A0ABD0AAL4-F1
#
_cell.length_a   1.000
_cell.length_b   1.000
_cell.length_c   1.000
_cell.angle_alpha   90.00
_cell.angle_beta   90.00
_cell.angle_gamma   90.00
#
_symmetry.space_group_name_H-M   'P 1'
#
loop_
_entity.id
_entity.type
_entity.pdbx_description
1 polymer ?
#
loop_
_entity_poly.entity_id
_entity_poly.type
_entity_poly.pdbx_seq_one_letter_code
_entity_poly.pdbx_strand_id
1 'polypeptide(L)'
;MKIFGERTLNPLLWYVNRRSIAKAMFIGTFWGILPVPFHSVFIILTVLLFEVNLPIGLCMAWLTNPFTVVPILYLGFWFGSKIYHVNMINKDMLLGVLHQILNWIKNFGHGHIDFSLAKILVSGLMIEAILFAVLFYAATHLLWRWSVIRSWKNREKERKEETI
;
A
#
# COMPACT_ATOMS: atom_id res chain seq x y z
N MET A 1 24.07 15.61 -6.16
CA MET A 1 22.77 15.42 -5.46
C MET A 1 21.99 16.73 -5.31
N LYS A 2 21.68 17.47 -6.41
CA LYS A 2 20.95 18.76 -6.33
C LYS A 2 19.50 18.71 -6.85
N ILE A 3 19.09 17.63 -7.52
CA ILE A 3 17.78 17.58 -8.20
C ILE A 3 16.62 17.30 -7.23
N PHE A 4 16.88 16.68 -6.07
CA PHE A 4 15.84 16.34 -5.08
C PHE A 4 15.77 17.33 -3.90
N GLY A 5 16.83 18.09 -3.63
CA GLY A 5 16.95 18.91 -2.41
C GLY A 5 15.86 19.96 -2.24
N GLU A 6 15.50 20.68 -3.30
CA GLU A 6 14.48 21.73 -3.24
C GLU A 6 13.06 21.17 -3.06
N ARG A 7 12.77 19.98 -3.60
CA ARG A 7 11.45 19.34 -3.45
C ARG A 7 11.30 18.62 -2.11
N THR A 8 12.36 18.01 -1.58
CA THR A 8 12.34 17.35 -0.26
C THR A 8 12.22 18.33 0.92
N LEU A 9 12.61 19.59 0.71
CA LEU A 9 12.47 20.68 1.69
C LEU A 9 11.07 21.29 1.69
N ASN A 10 10.16 20.86 0.81
CA ASN A 10 8.78 21.33 0.82
C ASN A 10 8.11 20.90 2.16
N PRO A 11 7.69 21.85 3.02
CA PRO A 11 7.13 21.53 4.32
C PRO A 11 5.85 20.69 4.23
N LEU A 12 5.16 20.68 3.08
CA LEU A 12 3.97 19.86 2.82
C LEU A 12 4.24 18.35 2.91
N LEU A 13 5.50 17.91 2.69
CA LEU A 13 5.89 16.49 2.79
C LEU A 13 5.89 15.99 4.24
N TRP A 14 6.11 16.89 5.20
CA TRP A 14 6.22 16.57 6.62
C TRP A 14 4.99 17.02 7.41
N TYR A 15 4.19 17.94 6.85
CA TYR A 15 3.02 18.47 7.51
C TYR A 15 1.83 17.49 7.52
N VAL A 16 1.10 17.49 8.63
CA VAL A 16 -0.09 16.66 8.85
C VAL A 16 -1.30 17.37 8.23
N ASN A 17 -1.61 17.04 6.98
CA ASN A 17 -2.83 17.49 6.30
C ASN A 17 -3.68 16.28 5.92
N ARG A 18 -4.95 16.27 6.34
CA ARG A 18 -5.93 15.19 6.04
C ARG A 18 -5.96 14.75 4.58
N ARG A 19 -5.92 15.71 3.64
CA ARG A 19 -5.94 15.41 2.19
C ARG A 19 -4.61 14.82 1.73
N SER A 20 -3.51 15.30 2.29
CA SER A 20 -2.16 14.82 2.00
C SER A 20 -1.96 13.38 2.51
N ILE A 21 -2.36 13.11 3.76
CA ILE A 21 -2.29 11.79 4.39
C ILE A 21 -3.14 10.77 3.62
N ALA A 22 -4.39 11.10 3.26
CA ALA A 22 -5.22 10.18 2.49
C ALA A 22 -4.58 9.81 1.15
N LYS A 23 -4.04 10.79 0.41
CA LYS A 23 -3.32 10.53 -0.84
C LYS A 23 -2.04 9.71 -0.63
N ALA A 24 -1.29 9.98 0.44
CA ALA A 24 -0.09 9.22 0.79
C ALA A 24 -0.44 7.76 1.12
N MET A 25 -1.53 7.52 1.86
CA MET A 25 -2.06 6.17 2.12
C MET A 25 -2.40 5.45 0.82
N PHE A 26 -3.06 6.11 -0.13
CA PHE A 26 -3.36 5.53 -1.45
C PHE A 26 -2.09 5.13 -2.20
N ILE A 27 -1.16 6.08 -2.39
CA ILE A 27 0.07 5.88 -3.16
C ILE A 27 0.94 4.80 -2.53
N GLY A 28 1.13 4.88 -1.21
CA GLY A 28 1.93 3.95 -0.45
C GLY A 28 1.36 2.53 -0.45
N THR A 29 0.03 2.39 -0.29
CA THR A 29 -0.64 1.07 -0.36
C THR A 29 -0.51 0.47 -1.75
N PHE A 30 -0.74 1.27 -2.79
CA PHE A 30 -0.69 0.81 -4.18
C PHE A 30 0.69 0.24 -4.53
N TRP A 31 1.77 1.00 -4.30
CA TRP A 31 3.11 0.53 -4.57
C TRP A 31 3.61 -0.51 -3.58
N GLY A 32 3.16 -0.46 -2.32
CA GLY A 32 3.56 -1.38 -1.26
C GLY A 32 3.05 -2.81 -1.49
N ILE A 33 1.88 -2.98 -2.13
CA ILE A 33 1.32 -4.31 -2.47
C ILE A 33 2.04 -4.94 -3.67
N LEU A 34 2.48 -4.12 -4.63
CA LEU A 34 3.13 -4.63 -5.83
C LEU A 34 4.53 -5.19 -5.49
N PRO A 35 4.85 -6.45 -5.85
CA PRO A 35 6.13 -7.08 -5.57
C PRO A 35 7.18 -6.63 -6.59
N VAL A 36 7.36 -5.32 -6.71
CA VAL A 36 8.41 -4.71 -7.52
C VAL A 36 9.64 -4.46 -6.65
N PRO A 37 10.84 -4.79 -7.16
CA PRO A 37 12.07 -4.43 -6.47
C PRO A 37 12.13 -2.91 -6.34
N PHE A 38 12.64 -2.42 -5.21
CA PHE A 38 12.73 -0.99 -4.92
C PHE A 38 11.37 -0.25 -4.97
N HIS A 39 10.25 -0.89 -4.61
CA HIS A 39 8.93 -0.24 -4.51
C HIS A 39 8.96 1.06 -3.69
N SER A 40 9.79 1.14 -2.64
CA SER A 40 9.98 2.36 -1.85
C SER A 40 10.49 3.55 -2.67
N VAL A 41 11.29 3.32 -3.71
CA VAL A 41 11.73 4.37 -4.64
C VAL A 41 10.53 4.89 -5.44
N PHE A 42 9.68 4.00 -5.96
CA PHE A 42 8.46 4.41 -6.65
C PHE A 42 7.50 5.18 -5.74
N ILE A 43 7.38 4.77 -4.46
CA ILE A 43 6.64 5.51 -3.44
C ILE A 43 7.23 6.93 -3.29
N ILE A 44 8.54 7.05 -3.05
CA ILE A 44 9.19 8.36 -2.88
C ILE A 44 8.97 9.23 -4.13
N LEU A 45 9.21 8.69 -5.32
CA LEU A 45 9.04 9.43 -6.57
C LEU A 45 7.61 9.95 -6.72
N THR A 46 6.61 9.08 -6.55
CA THR A 46 5.20 9.48 -6.69
C THR A 46 4.75 10.42 -5.58
N VAL A 47 5.19 10.20 -4.34
CA VAL A 47 4.93 11.12 -3.22
C VAL A 47 5.50 12.51 -3.48
N LEU A 48 6.74 12.60 -3.96
CA LEU A 48 7.38 13.87 -4.28
C LEU A 48 6.73 14.55 -5.49
N LEU A 49 6.26 13.78 -6.48
CA LEU A 49 5.54 14.32 -7.64
C LEU A 49 4.18 14.90 -7.26
N PHE A 50 3.47 14.28 -6.32
CA PHE A 50 2.17 14.74 -5.85
C PHE A 50 2.24 15.66 -4.62
N GLU A 51 3.45 15.92 -4.12
CA GLU A 51 3.74 16.72 -2.92
C GLU A 51 2.89 16.31 -1.70
N VAL A 52 2.81 15.00 -1.46
CA VAL A 52 2.02 14.42 -0.35
C VAL A 52 2.90 13.96 0.80
N ASN A 53 2.29 13.57 1.92
CA ASN A 53 3.01 13.24 3.15
C ASN A 53 3.95 12.04 2.96
N LEU A 54 5.25 12.30 3.06
CA LEU A 54 6.30 11.33 2.76
C LEU A 54 6.43 10.23 3.82
N PRO A 55 6.46 10.55 5.13
CA PRO A 55 6.50 9.53 6.17
C PRO A 55 5.37 8.50 6.02
N ILE A 56 4.13 8.97 5.83
CA ILE A 56 2.97 8.08 5.70
C ILE A 56 3.07 7.19 4.46
N GLY A 57 3.45 7.76 3.30
CA GLY A 57 3.63 6.97 2.09
C GLY A 57 4.67 5.85 2.26
N LEU A 58 5.80 6.16 2.90
CA LEU A 58 6.86 5.18 3.18
C LEU A 58 6.47 4.15 4.25
N CYS A 59 5.68 4.51 5.25
CA CYS A 59 5.15 3.54 6.22
C CYS A 59 4.36 2.43 5.53
N MET A 60 3.62 2.76 4.47
CA MET A 60 2.87 1.76 3.70
C MET A 60 3.75 0.79 2.89
N ALA A 61 5.03 1.10 2.67
CA ALA A 61 5.98 0.13 2.09
C ALA A 61 6.10 -1.14 2.95
N TRP A 62 5.90 -1.00 4.27
CA TRP A 62 5.95 -2.10 5.23
C TRP A 62 4.67 -2.94 5.26
N LEU A 63 3.69 -2.62 4.41
CA LEU A 63 2.47 -3.40 4.27
C LEU A 63 2.78 -4.81 3.76
N THR A 64 3.79 -4.98 2.92
CA THR A 64 4.26 -6.30 2.44
C THR A 64 5.42 -6.80 3.30
N ASN A 65 5.08 -7.35 4.47
CA ASN A 65 6.00 -7.95 5.42
C ASN A 65 5.82 -9.49 5.45
N PRO A 66 6.69 -10.26 6.12
CA PRO A 66 6.61 -11.73 6.12
C PRO A 66 5.26 -12.32 6.55
N PHE A 67 4.49 -11.59 7.36
CA PHE A 67 3.16 -12.03 7.80
C PHE A 67 2.06 -11.73 6.78
N THR A 68 2.20 -10.66 6.00
CA THR A 68 1.18 -10.21 5.04
C THR A 68 1.46 -10.63 3.61
N VAL A 69 2.70 -11.01 3.26
CA VAL A 69 3.04 -11.41 1.89
C VAL A 69 2.25 -12.64 1.42
N VAL A 70 2.04 -13.62 2.32
CA VAL A 70 1.29 -14.84 2.01
C VAL A 70 -0.18 -14.54 1.69
N PRO A 71 -0.94 -13.82 2.54
CA PRO A 71 -2.32 -13.47 2.21
C PRO A 71 -2.43 -12.55 0.98
N ILE A 72 -1.50 -11.60 0.78
CA ILE A 72 -1.47 -10.74 -0.43
C ILE A 72 -1.30 -11.61 -1.69
N LEU A 73 -0.30 -12.49 -1.73
CA LEU A 73 -0.10 -13.37 -2.89
C LEU A 73 -1.31 -14.28 -3.13
N TYR A 74 -1.93 -14.78 -2.05
CA TYR A 74 -3.13 -15.61 -2.15
C TYR A 74 -4.31 -14.85 -2.78
N LEU A 75 -4.60 -13.63 -2.32
CA LEU A 75 -5.67 -12.79 -2.87
C LEU A 75 -5.37 -12.38 -4.31
N GLY A 76 -4.13 -12.00 -4.60
CA GLY A 76 -3.67 -11.72 -5.96
C GLY A 76 -3.89 -12.92 -6.90
N PHE A 77 -3.53 -14.14 -6.48
CA PHE A 77 -3.84 -15.34 -7.27
C PHE A 77 -5.33 -15.57 -7.44
N TRP A 78 -6.10 -15.39 -6.37
CA TRP A 78 -7.54 -15.55 -6.44
C TRP A 78 -8.16 -14.59 -7.47
N PHE A 79 -7.84 -13.31 -7.42
CA PHE A 79 -8.29 -12.34 -8.42
C PHE A 79 -7.82 -12.69 -9.83
N GLY A 80 -6.53 -12.98 -10.00
CA GLY A 80 -5.97 -13.36 -11.31
C GLY A 80 -6.63 -14.60 -11.89
N SER A 81 -6.89 -15.61 -11.06
CA SER A 81 -7.53 -16.86 -11.48
C SER A 81 -8.93 -16.65 -12.01
N LYS A 82 -9.67 -15.69 -11.46
CA LYS A 82 -11.00 -15.30 -11.95
C LYS A 82 -10.95 -14.63 -13.31
N ILE A 83 -9.91 -13.84 -13.58
CA ILE A 83 -9.71 -13.18 -14.89
C ILE A 83 -9.37 -14.20 -15.97
N TYR A 84 -8.49 -15.16 -15.67
CA TYR A 84 -8.00 -16.15 -16.64
C TYR A 84 -8.81 -17.45 -16.65
N HIS A 85 -9.91 -17.53 -15.88
CA HIS A 85 -10.78 -18.71 -15.77
C HIS A 85 -10.04 -20.02 -15.48
N VAL A 86 -9.04 -19.94 -14.62
CA VAL A 86 -8.21 -21.08 -14.20
C VAL A 86 -8.62 -21.53 -12.80
N ASN A 87 -8.76 -22.83 -12.60
CA ASN A 87 -9.05 -23.42 -11.29
C ASN A 87 -7.79 -23.32 -10.41
N MET A 88 -7.62 -22.20 -9.71
CA MET A 88 -6.50 -22.00 -8.81
C MET A 88 -7.01 -21.80 -7.39
N ILE A 89 -6.58 -22.71 -6.51
CA ILE A 89 -6.21 -22.54 -5.10
C ILE A 89 -5.55 -23.88 -4.73
N ASN A 90 -4.23 -23.97 -4.87
CA ASN A 90 -3.45 -25.05 -4.26
C ASN A 90 -2.22 -24.45 -3.56
N LYS A 91 -1.90 -24.98 -2.37
CA LYS A 91 -0.75 -24.57 -1.55
C LYS A 91 0.57 -24.75 -2.31
N ASP A 92 0.69 -25.81 -3.11
CA ASP A 92 1.91 -26.10 -3.88
C ASP A 92 2.26 -24.97 -4.86
N MET A 93 1.23 -24.37 -5.46
CA MET A 93 1.40 -23.27 -6.41
C MET A 93 1.86 -21.99 -5.71
N LEU A 94 1.27 -21.67 -4.54
CA LEU A 94 1.66 -20.52 -3.73
C LEU A 94 3.12 -20.65 -3.25
N LEU A 95 3.51 -21.85 -2.79
CA LEU A 95 4.89 -22.15 -2.40
C LEU A 95 5.85 -22.08 -3.58
N GLY A 96 5.44 -22.57 -4.75
CA GLY A 96 6.23 -22.49 -5.99
C GLY A 96 6.53 -21.04 -6.39
N VAL A 97 5.53 -20.16 -6.27
CA VAL A 97 5.68 -18.72 -6.59
C VAL A 97 6.59 -18.04 -5.58
N LEU A 98 6.38 -18.29 -4.30
CA LEU A 98 7.26 -17.75 -3.26
C LEU A 98 8.70 -18.22 -3.47
N HIS A 99 8.90 -19.48 -3.84
CA HIS A 99 10.21 -20.03 -4.18
C HIS A 99 10.82 -19.35 -5.42
N GLN A 100 10.04 -19.10 -6.48
CA GLN A 100 10.49 -18.36 -7.65
C GLN A 100 10.88 -16.92 -7.32
N ILE A 101 10.06 -16.19 -6.55
CA ILE A 101 10.35 -14.81 -6.11
C ILE A 101 11.64 -14.80 -5.28
N LEU A 102 11.78 -15.69 -4.30
CA LEU A 102 12.96 -15.76 -3.45
C LEU A 102 14.21 -16.15 -4.23
N ASN A 103 14.13 -17.09 -5.16
CA ASN A 103 15.25 -17.48 -6.00
C ASN A 103 15.65 -16.36 -6.97
N TRP A 104 14.67 -15.64 -7.53
CA TRP A 104 14.94 -14.50 -8.39
C TRP A 104 15.67 -13.40 -7.61
N ILE A 105 15.25 -13.11 -6.37
CA ILE A 105 15.93 -12.15 -5.48
C ILE A 105 17.35 -12.63 -5.13
N LYS A 106 17.50 -13.89 -4.70
CA LYS A 106 18.80 -14.45 -4.29
C LYS A 106 19.82 -14.47 -5.43
N ASN A 107 19.35 -14.69 -6.65
CA ASN A 107 20.21 -14.77 -7.84
C ASN A 107 20.25 -13.45 -8.63
N PHE A 108 19.94 -12.31 -8.00
CA PHE A 108 19.99 -10.98 -8.62
C PHE A 108 19.28 -10.90 -10.00
N GLY A 109 18.19 -11.64 -10.15
CA GLY A 109 17.36 -11.62 -11.35
C GLY A 109 17.59 -12.76 -12.34
N HIS A 110 18.54 -13.66 -12.09
CA HIS A 110 18.83 -14.81 -12.96
C HIS A 110 17.96 -16.05 -12.71
N GLY A 111 16.94 -15.96 -11.85
CA GLY A 111 16.02 -17.07 -11.59
C GLY A 111 15.01 -17.28 -12.73
N HIS A 112 14.64 -18.53 -12.99
CA HIS A 112 13.56 -18.86 -13.93
C HIS A 112 12.22 -18.34 -13.40
N ILE A 113 11.53 -17.52 -14.20
CA ILE A 113 10.18 -17.02 -13.91
C ILE A 113 9.22 -17.70 -14.88
N ASP A 114 8.20 -18.36 -14.35
CA ASP A 114 7.09 -18.83 -15.19
C ASP A 114 6.22 -17.63 -15.58
N PHE A 115 6.31 -17.21 -16.84
CA PHE A 115 5.56 -16.05 -17.35
C PHE A 115 4.05 -16.25 -17.33
N SER A 116 3.56 -17.49 -17.45
CA SER A 116 2.12 -17.79 -17.37
C SER A 116 1.60 -17.48 -15.97
N LEU A 117 2.34 -17.96 -14.97
CA LEU A 117 2.03 -17.77 -13.57
C LEU A 117 2.19 -16.31 -13.14
N ALA A 118 3.27 -15.67 -13.57
CA ALA A 118 3.55 -14.27 -13.30
C ALA A 118 2.45 -13.36 -13.85
N LYS A 119 1.96 -13.60 -15.07
CA LYS A 119 0.87 -12.81 -15.67
C LYS A 119 -0.42 -12.89 -14.83
N ILE A 120 -0.77 -14.08 -14.36
CA ILE A 120 -1.95 -14.30 -13.52
C ILE A 120 -1.78 -13.52 -12.20
N LEU A 121 -0.65 -13.72 -11.52
CA LEU A 121 -0.38 -13.05 -10.25
C LEU A 121 -0.39 -11.52 -10.39
N VAL A 122 0.37 -10.97 -11.34
CA VAL A 122 0.51 -9.52 -11.54
C VAL A 122 -0.85 -8.87 -11.84
N SER A 123 -1.68 -9.51 -12.65
CA SER A 123 -3.02 -8.99 -12.95
C SER A 123 -3.91 -8.90 -11.72
N GLY A 124 -3.86 -9.92 -10.85
CA GLY A 124 -4.65 -9.92 -9.63
C GLY A 124 -4.11 -8.97 -8.58
N LEU A 125 -2.77 -8.89 -8.43
CA LEU A 125 -2.12 -7.92 -7.56
C LEU A 125 -2.39 -6.47 -7.98
N MET A 126 -2.52 -6.19 -9.28
CA MET A 126 -2.90 -4.86 -9.75
C MET A 126 -4.31 -4.49 -9.30
N ILE A 127 -5.27 -5.41 -9.40
CA ILE A 127 -6.64 -5.20 -8.93
C ILE A 127 -6.66 -5.03 -7.41
N GLU A 128 -5.99 -5.93 -6.70
CA GLU A 128 -5.87 -5.88 -5.24
C GLU A 128 -5.25 -4.56 -4.77
N ALA A 129 -4.15 -4.13 -5.39
CA ALA A 129 -3.47 -2.88 -5.07
C ALA A 129 -4.40 -1.67 -5.22
N ILE A 130 -5.19 -1.61 -6.29
CA ILE A 130 -6.17 -0.53 -6.51
C ILE A 130 -7.28 -0.60 -5.46
N LEU A 131 -7.85 -1.79 -5.21
CA LEU A 131 -8.93 -1.97 -4.25
C LEU A 131 -8.52 -1.56 -2.84
N PHE A 132 -7.37 -2.05 -2.36
CA PHE A 132 -6.85 -1.70 -1.05
C PHE A 132 -6.40 -0.24 -0.97
N ALA A 133 -5.80 0.33 -2.03
CA ALA A 133 -5.45 1.74 -2.05
C ALA A 133 -6.68 2.64 -1.92
N VAL A 134 -7.77 2.34 -2.65
CA VAL A 134 -9.05 3.05 -2.52
C VAL A 134 -9.65 2.84 -1.12
N LEU A 135 -9.62 1.62 -0.59
CA LEU A 135 -10.13 1.31 0.74
C LEU A 135 -9.39 2.09 1.82
N PHE A 136 -8.06 2.12 1.80
CA PHE A 136 -7.23 2.85 2.77
C PHE A 136 -7.40 4.36 2.64
N TYR A 137 -7.54 4.87 1.41
CA TYR A 137 -7.89 6.26 1.16
C TYR A 137 -9.23 6.63 1.81
N ALA A 138 -10.28 5.84 1.55
CA ALA A 138 -11.62 6.07 2.11
C ALA A 138 -11.63 5.92 3.64
N ALA A 139 -10.97 4.89 4.16
CA ALA A 139 -10.83 4.65 5.60
C ALA A 139 -10.17 5.85 6.30
N THR A 140 -9.16 6.46 5.69
CA THR A 140 -8.50 7.66 6.24
C THR A 140 -9.50 8.82 6.41
N HIS A 141 -10.36 9.07 5.42
CA HIS A 141 -11.40 10.10 5.52
C HIS A 141 -12.46 9.77 6.58
N LEU A 142 -12.87 8.50 6.66
CA LEU A 142 -13.86 8.04 7.65
C LEU A 142 -13.32 8.15 9.08
N LEU A 143 -12.08 7.70 9.32
CA LEU A 143 -11.41 7.81 10.61
C LEU A 143 -11.24 9.27 11.03
N TRP A 144 -10.88 10.16 10.09
CA TRP A 144 -10.79 11.58 10.37
C TRP A 144 -12.16 12.18 10.74
N ARG A 145 -13.21 11.88 9.97
CA ARG A 145 -14.57 12.35 10.26
C ARG A 145 -15.05 11.86 11.62
N TRP A 146 -14.79 10.59 11.94
CA TRP A 146 -15.15 10.01 13.23
C TRP A 146 -14.40 10.65 14.39
N SER A 147 -13.08 10.84 14.25
CA SER A 147 -12.24 11.53 15.23
C SER A 147 -12.75 12.94 15.52
N VAL A 148 -13.04 13.72 14.47
CA VAL A 148 -13.58 15.08 14.60
C VAL A 148 -14.91 15.07 15.36
N ILE A 149 -15.89 14.28 14.92
CA ILE A 149 -17.21 14.20 15.58
C ILE A 149 -17.07 13.80 17.06
N ARG A 150 -16.19 12.84 17.37
CA ARG A 150 -15.92 12.42 18.74
C ARG A 150 -15.33 13.56 19.58
N SER A 151 -14.38 14.32 19.04
CA SER A 151 -13.82 15.49 19.71
C SER A 151 -14.86 16.58 19.98
N TRP A 152 -15.81 16.82 19.07
CA TRP A 152 -16.90 17.76 19.31
C TRP A 152 -17.83 17.29 20.44
N LYS A 153 -18.21 16.00 20.43
CA LYS A 153 -19.06 15.42 21.49
C LYS A 153 -18.39 15.42 22.86
N ASN A 154 -17.08 15.17 22.94
CA ASN A 154 -16.34 15.22 24.20
C ASN A 154 -16.30 16.65 24.77
N ARG A 155 -16.06 17.67 23.93
CA ARG A 155 -16.07 19.09 24.34
C ARG A 155 -17.45 19.59 24.76
N GLU A 156 -18.53 18.98 24.27
CA GLU A 156 -19.90 19.29 24.73
C GLU A 156 -20.19 18.68 26.10
N LYS A 157 -19.65 17.48 26.38
CA LYS A 157 -19.75 16.85 27.70
C LYS A 157 -18.96 17.61 28.76
N GLU A 158 -17.71 17.97 28.48
CA GLU A 158 -16.86 18.77 29.37
C GLU A 158 -17.54 20.09 29.76
N ARG A 159 -18.15 20.80 28.80
CA ARG A 159 -18.90 22.03 29.08
C ARG A 159 -20.15 21.83 29.95
N LYS A 160 -20.84 20.69 29.83
CA LYS A 160 -22.02 20.37 30.66
C LYS A 160 -21.61 20.01 32.09
N GLU A 161 -20.46 19.37 32.27
CA GLU A 161 -19.90 19.03 33.58
C GLU A 161 -19.36 20.26 34.33
N GLU A 162 -18.81 21.26 33.64
CA GLU A 162 -18.37 22.53 34.27
C GLU A 162 -19.51 23.46 34.69
N THR A 163 -20.75 23.22 34.23
CA THR A 163 -21.93 24.07 34.53
C THR A 163 -22.78 23.52 35.69
N ILE A 164 -22.44 22.36 36.26
CA ILE A 164 -23.14 21.70 37.37
C ILE A 164 -22.29 21.86 38.64
#